data_AF-A0A317I6S5-F1
#
_entry.id   AF-A0A317I6S5-F1
#
_cell.length_a   1.000
_cell.length_b   1.000
_cell.length_c   1.000
_cell.angle_alpha   90.00
_cell.angle_beta   90.00
_cell.angle_gamma   90.00
#
_symmetry.space_group_name_H-M   'P 1'
#
loop_
_entity.id
_entity.type
_entity.pdbx_description
1 polymer ?
#
loop_
_entity_poly.entity_id
_entity_poly.type
_entity_poly.pdbx_seq_one_letter_code
_entity_poly.pdbx_strand_id
1 'polypeptide(L)'
;MNSLDPPKKKIKFEEMSAPPLITGMLVIACVFTYWLLSGKDPSAYADLTFKPSSVMEILATQQWAKLANVWYSANFGSINLWQLAASLYFLGVFGTVVEKRLGPGRYLLVILLGSTLPWVIQYWDTGNAVISILPGEKASKLDIMYIGPFFITCAILGAYIVLAPPKKMDLSGGMPRPKYEIFNKKVEKPVSERYGLNPWTFVSAFFAYQLGMHACMIYLWPGYDVGGMFAAAVSVGIGYGIASYLLTSAMESFKEGPMKLEAVRRYNELLDLDVTHDDAVKGAARAMGLPVDQVRLWVEKNKNRLRIS
;
A
#
# COMPACT_ATOMS: atom_id res chain seq x y z
N MET A 1 -34.13 0.95 -42.96
CA MET A 1 -32.74 0.80 -43.45
C MET A 1 -31.87 0.41 -42.27
N ASN A 2 -31.52 -0.87 -42.17
CA ASN A 2 -30.63 -1.37 -41.13
C ASN A 2 -29.18 -1.05 -41.56
N SER A 3 -28.47 -0.22 -40.80
CA SER A 3 -27.07 0.07 -41.07
C SER A 3 -26.25 -1.22 -40.91
N LEU A 4 -25.76 -1.75 -42.03
CA LEU A 4 -24.86 -2.90 -42.14
C LEU A 4 -23.42 -2.54 -41.74
N ASP A 5 -23.24 -1.66 -40.76
CA ASP A 5 -21.89 -1.37 -40.27
C ASP A 5 -21.44 -2.51 -39.36
N PRO A 6 -20.32 -3.20 -39.70
CA PRO A 6 -19.77 -4.23 -38.84
C PRO A 6 -19.44 -3.60 -37.48
N PRO A 7 -19.70 -4.30 -36.36
CA PRO A 7 -19.46 -3.76 -35.03
C PRO A 7 -17.98 -3.38 -34.92
N LYS A 8 -17.71 -2.07 -34.84
CA LYS A 8 -16.36 -1.54 -34.64
C LYS A 8 -15.80 -2.19 -33.38
N LYS A 9 -14.84 -3.09 -33.57
CA LYS A 9 -14.15 -3.81 -32.49
C LYS A 9 -13.44 -2.75 -31.65
N LYS A 10 -14.02 -2.36 -30.51
CA LYS A 10 -13.35 -1.50 -29.54
C LYS A 10 -12.14 -2.28 -29.04
N ILE A 11 -10.96 -1.92 -29.55
CA ILE A 11 -9.68 -2.41 -29.04
C ILE A 11 -9.61 -1.88 -27.62
N LYS A 12 -9.88 -2.75 -26.63
CA LYS A 12 -9.53 -2.47 -25.25
C LYS A 12 -8.03 -2.66 -25.17
N PHE A 13 -7.29 -1.56 -25.08
CA PHE A 13 -5.92 -1.62 -24.60
C PHE A 13 -6.00 -2.16 -23.17
N GLU A 14 -5.52 -3.39 -22.97
CA GLU A 14 -5.24 -3.86 -21.62
C GLU A 14 -4.08 -3.01 -21.11
N GLU A 15 -4.35 -2.13 -20.15
CA GLU A 15 -3.29 -1.50 -19.38
C GLU A 15 -2.53 -2.62 -18.67
N MET A 16 -1.36 -2.97 -19.20
CA MET A 16 -0.42 -3.81 -18.50
C MET A 16 0.01 -3.05 -17.26
N SER A 17 -0.55 -3.41 -16.11
CA SER A 17 -0.08 -2.95 -14.81
C SER A 17 1.42 -3.22 -14.75
N ALA A 18 2.22 -2.18 -14.54
CA ALA A 18 3.64 -2.34 -14.28
C ALA A 18 3.85 -3.37 -13.15
N PRO A 19 4.90 -4.22 -13.23
CA PRO A 19 5.21 -5.15 -12.16
C PRO A 19 5.53 -4.38 -10.87
N PRO A 20 5.18 -4.92 -9.70
CA PRO A 20 5.45 -4.29 -8.41
C PRO A 20 6.94 -4.42 -8.06
N LEU A 21 7.76 -3.54 -8.65
CA LEU A 21 9.21 -3.56 -8.57
C LEU A 21 9.71 -3.37 -7.13
N ILE A 22 9.13 -2.43 -6.39
CA ILE A 22 9.57 -2.11 -5.03
C ILE A 22 9.25 -3.27 -4.08
N THR A 23 8.07 -3.86 -4.20
CA THR A 23 7.71 -5.06 -3.42
C THR A 23 8.66 -6.21 -3.72
N GLY A 24 9.01 -6.41 -5.00
CA GLY A 24 10.02 -7.39 -5.41
C GLY A 24 11.38 -7.13 -4.77
N MET A 25 11.83 -5.86 -4.72
CA MET A 25 13.07 -5.49 -4.05
C MET A 25 13.04 -5.78 -2.55
N LEU A 26 11.92 -5.52 -1.86
CA LEU A 26 11.78 -5.83 -0.43
C LEU A 26 11.83 -7.34 -0.17
N VAL A 27 11.19 -8.15 -1.03
CA VAL A 27 11.25 -9.61 -0.96
C VAL A 27 12.68 -10.10 -1.12
N ILE A 28 13.42 -9.57 -2.11
CA ILE A 28 14.84 -9.89 -2.31
C ILE A 28 15.66 -9.46 -1.11
N ALA A 29 15.41 -8.28 -0.52
CA ALA A 29 16.11 -7.81 0.68
C ALA A 29 15.90 -8.75 1.88
N CYS A 30 14.68 -9.26 2.09
CA CYS A 30 14.40 -10.26 3.12
C CYS A 30 15.19 -11.56 2.89
N VAL A 31 15.17 -12.10 1.67
CA VAL A 31 15.90 -13.33 1.33
C VAL A 31 17.41 -13.15 1.48
N PHE A 32 17.93 -12.03 0.98
CA PHE A 32 19.35 -11.70 1.06
C PHE A 32 19.82 -11.52 2.51
N THR A 33 19.05 -10.79 3.32
CA THR A 33 19.38 -10.59 4.75
C THR A 33 19.30 -11.90 5.52
N TYR A 34 18.30 -12.74 5.26
CA TYR A 34 18.24 -14.08 5.85
C TYR A 34 19.46 -14.93 5.48
N TRP A 35 19.84 -14.95 4.20
CA TRP A 35 21.03 -15.68 3.75
C TRP A 35 22.30 -15.18 4.45
N LEU A 36 22.48 -13.86 4.54
CA LEU A 36 23.62 -13.24 5.24
C LEU A 36 23.68 -13.58 6.73
N LEU A 37 22.53 -13.76 7.39
CA LEU A 37 22.46 -14.11 8.81
C LEU A 37 22.63 -15.61 9.04
N SER A 38 22.11 -16.46 8.15
CA SER A 38 22.11 -17.92 8.29
C SER A 38 23.51 -18.57 8.38
N GLY A 39 24.53 -17.91 7.82
CA GLY A 39 25.91 -18.37 7.84
C GLY A 39 26.77 -17.81 8.97
N LYS A 40 26.19 -17.03 9.89
CA LYS A 40 26.95 -16.36 10.96
C LYS A 40 26.72 -17.00 12.32
N ASP A 41 27.69 -16.80 13.20
CA ASP A 41 27.60 -17.21 14.60
C ASP A 41 26.45 -16.52 15.33
N PRO A 42 25.88 -17.14 16.39
CA PRO A 42 24.82 -16.55 17.19
C PRO A 42 25.15 -15.15 17.75
N SER A 43 26.43 -14.84 17.99
CA SER A 43 26.89 -13.53 18.42
C SER A 43 26.63 -12.44 17.37
N ALA A 44 26.72 -12.77 16.08
CA ALA A 44 26.45 -11.82 15.01
C ALA A 44 24.98 -11.41 14.94
N TYR A 45 24.05 -12.25 15.41
CA TYR A 45 22.64 -11.88 15.54
C TYR A 45 22.48 -10.77 16.59
N ALA A 46 23.22 -10.81 17.70
CA ALA A 46 23.15 -9.76 18.72
C ALA A 46 23.62 -8.39 18.18
N ASP A 47 24.57 -8.38 17.25
CA ASP A 47 25.11 -7.14 16.66
C ASP A 47 24.23 -6.56 15.54
N LEU A 48 23.43 -7.39 14.87
CA LEU A 48 22.64 -7.02 13.70
C LEU A 48 21.14 -6.89 14.00
N THR A 49 20.66 -7.46 15.10
CA THR A 49 19.26 -7.31 15.52
C THR A 49 19.04 -6.04 16.33
N PHE A 50 17.80 -5.58 16.39
CA PHE A 50 17.46 -4.42 17.19
C PHE A 50 17.40 -4.81 18.66
N LYS A 51 18.45 -4.46 19.41
CA LYS A 51 18.51 -4.62 20.86
C LYS A 51 18.53 -3.23 21.52
N PRO A 52 17.53 -2.87 22.36
CA PRO A 52 17.43 -1.52 22.95
C PRO A 52 18.70 -1.08 23.69
N SER A 53 19.33 -1.96 24.46
CA SER A 53 20.59 -1.65 25.17
C SER A 53 21.72 -1.27 24.20
N SER A 54 21.87 -2.01 23.09
CA SER A 54 22.89 -1.76 22.08
C SER A 54 22.58 -0.49 21.28
N VAL A 55 21.31 -0.21 21.02
CA VAL A 55 20.89 1.04 20.36
C VAL A 55 21.22 2.25 21.23
N MET A 56 21.02 2.17 22.55
CA MET A 56 21.41 3.22 23.48
C MET A 56 22.91 3.49 23.43
N GLU A 57 23.74 2.45 23.43
CA GLU A 57 25.20 2.55 23.30
C GLU A 57 25.62 3.16 21.96
N ILE A 58 25.00 2.72 20.85
CA ILE A 58 25.25 3.23 19.50
C ILE A 58 24.89 4.73 19.40
N LEU A 59 23.77 5.14 20.02
CA LEU A 59 23.36 6.54 20.07
C LEU A 59 24.32 7.39 20.91
N ALA A 60 24.74 6.88 22.08
CA ALA A 60 25.70 7.56 22.95
C ALA A 60 27.07 7.74 22.27
N THR A 61 27.50 6.75 21.47
CA THR A 61 28.76 6.76 20.72
C THR A 61 28.65 7.38 19.32
N GLN A 62 27.46 7.86 18.93
CA GLN A 62 27.19 8.51 17.64
C GLN A 62 27.55 7.64 16.41
N GLN A 63 27.44 6.31 16.51
CA GLN A 63 27.77 5.39 15.42
C GLN A 63 26.60 5.21 14.43
N TRP A 64 26.25 6.25 13.68
CA TRP A 64 25.09 6.27 12.78
C TRP A 64 25.07 5.17 11.72
N ALA A 65 26.24 4.80 11.18
CA ALA A 65 26.35 3.71 10.21
C ALA A 65 25.96 2.36 10.82
N LYS A 66 26.35 2.11 12.08
CA LYS A 66 25.98 0.89 12.82
C LYS A 66 24.47 0.88 13.11
N LEU A 67 23.91 2.02 13.50
CA LEU A 67 22.45 2.16 13.72
C LEU A 67 21.66 1.85 12.45
N ALA A 68 22.07 2.41 11.30
CA ALA A 68 21.40 2.17 10.02
C ALA A 68 21.46 0.68 9.63
N ASN A 69 22.59 0.01 9.88
CA ASN A 69 22.73 -1.42 9.61
C ASN A 69 21.85 -2.27 10.55
N VAL A 70 21.75 -1.90 11.83
CA VAL A 70 20.85 -2.54 12.79
C VAL A 70 19.39 -2.37 12.35
N TRP A 71 18.98 -1.17 11.97
CA TRP A 71 17.61 -0.94 11.47
C TRP A 71 17.33 -1.72 10.19
N TYR A 72 18.25 -1.72 9.23
CA TYR A 72 18.09 -2.50 8.00
C TYR A 72 17.96 -3.99 8.31
N SER A 73 18.89 -4.54 9.09
CA SER A 73 18.93 -5.96 9.44
C SER A 73 17.74 -6.37 10.30
N ALA A 74 17.27 -5.52 11.21
CA ALA A 74 16.07 -5.78 12.01
C ALA A 74 14.80 -5.77 11.15
N ASN A 75 14.72 -4.92 10.12
CA ASN A 75 13.59 -4.85 9.20
C ASN A 75 13.55 -6.01 8.18
N PHE A 76 14.68 -6.58 7.78
CA PHE A 76 14.71 -7.59 6.71
C PHE A 76 15.20 -8.97 7.16
N GLY A 77 15.75 -9.06 8.36
CA GLY A 77 16.21 -10.31 8.95
C GLY A 77 15.06 -11.26 9.29
N SER A 78 15.39 -12.54 9.42
CA SER A 78 14.49 -13.56 9.94
C SER A 78 15.35 -14.61 10.66
N ILE A 79 14.83 -15.18 11.74
CA ILE A 79 15.57 -16.17 12.53
C ILE A 79 15.50 -17.55 11.89
N ASN A 80 14.33 -17.89 11.34
CA ASN A 80 14.10 -19.20 10.75
C ASN A 80 13.39 -19.09 9.40
N LEU A 81 13.44 -20.18 8.64
CA LEU A 81 12.87 -20.26 7.29
C LEU A 81 11.36 -20.06 7.28
N TRP A 82 10.66 -20.48 8.34
CA TRP A 82 9.20 -20.34 8.46
C TRP A 82 8.78 -18.88 8.62
N GLN A 83 9.48 -18.14 9.48
CA GLN A 83 9.31 -16.70 9.66
C GLN A 83 9.58 -15.97 8.35
N LEU A 84 10.65 -16.33 7.64
CA LEU A 84 10.96 -15.77 6.32
C LEU A 84 9.81 -16.05 5.34
N ALA A 85 9.43 -17.31 5.16
CA ALA A 85 8.43 -17.72 4.17
C ALA A 85 7.08 -17.01 4.38
N ALA A 86 6.59 -16.96 5.62
CA ALA A 86 5.34 -16.28 5.95
C ALA A 86 5.46 -14.76 5.82
N SER A 87 6.59 -14.17 6.22
CA SER A 87 6.85 -12.75 5.99
C SER A 87 6.88 -12.39 4.51
N LEU A 88 7.53 -13.19 3.67
CA LEU A 88 7.55 -13.00 2.21
C LEU A 88 6.14 -13.10 1.62
N TYR A 89 5.33 -14.03 2.10
CA TYR A 89 3.95 -14.19 1.68
C TYR A 89 3.12 -12.94 1.98
N PHE A 90 3.08 -12.49 3.24
CA PHE A 90 2.28 -11.32 3.63
C PHE A 90 2.81 -10.01 3.02
N LEU A 91 4.14 -9.85 2.97
CA LEU A 91 4.77 -8.70 2.31
C LEU A 91 4.44 -8.66 0.82
N GLY A 92 4.47 -9.81 0.14
CA GLY A 92 4.07 -9.92 -1.26
C GLY A 92 2.59 -9.60 -1.46
N VAL A 93 1.69 -10.21 -0.69
CA VAL A 93 0.23 -10.01 -0.82
C VAL A 93 -0.15 -8.56 -0.56
N PHE A 94 0.27 -7.97 0.55
CA PHE A 94 -0.10 -6.59 0.88
C PHE A 94 0.68 -5.59 0.03
N GLY A 95 1.99 -5.80 -0.13
CA GLY A 95 2.87 -4.90 -0.88
C GLY A 95 2.46 -4.75 -2.34
N THR A 96 2.21 -5.86 -3.03
CA THR A 96 1.80 -5.81 -4.45
C THR A 96 0.49 -5.06 -4.65
N VAL A 97 -0.48 -5.19 -3.74
CA VAL A 97 -1.76 -4.49 -3.82
C VAL A 97 -1.59 -2.99 -3.55
N VAL A 98 -0.82 -2.64 -2.52
CA VAL A 98 -0.57 -1.24 -2.15
C VAL A 98 0.25 -0.52 -3.23
N GLU A 99 1.33 -1.15 -3.72
CA GLU A 99 2.21 -0.58 -4.75
C GLU A 99 1.45 -0.32 -6.07
N LYS A 100 0.62 -1.27 -6.51
CA LYS A 100 -0.19 -1.10 -7.72
C LYS A 100 -1.19 0.06 -7.62
N ARG A 101 -1.65 0.40 -6.40
CA ARG A 101 -2.65 1.46 -6.18
C ARG A 101 -2.05 2.82 -5.92
N LEU A 102 -0.97 2.89 -5.15
CA LEU A 102 -0.27 4.15 -4.87
C LEU A 102 0.73 4.53 -5.96
N GLY A 103 1.24 3.55 -6.71
CA GLY A 103 2.43 3.71 -7.53
C GLY A 103 3.72 3.61 -6.70
N PRO A 104 4.86 3.33 -7.35
CA PRO A 104 6.12 2.97 -6.67
C PRO A 104 6.68 4.12 -5.82
N GLY A 105 6.64 5.37 -6.30
CA GLY A 105 7.19 6.52 -5.56
C GLY A 105 6.46 6.81 -4.25
N ARG A 106 5.12 6.76 -4.28
CA ARG A 106 4.28 6.93 -3.07
C ARG A 106 4.41 5.76 -2.12
N TYR A 107 4.54 4.55 -2.66
CA TYR A 107 4.78 3.35 -1.88
C TYR A 107 6.13 3.39 -1.14
N LEU A 108 7.18 3.95 -1.76
CA LEU A 108 8.49 4.15 -1.12
C LEU A 108 8.41 5.02 0.14
N LEU A 109 7.56 6.05 0.17
CA LEU A 109 7.34 6.87 1.36
C LEU A 109 6.73 6.07 2.52
N VAL A 110 5.78 5.18 2.23
CA VAL A 110 5.18 4.28 3.23
C VAL A 110 6.25 3.36 3.81
N ILE A 111 7.13 2.82 2.97
CA ILE A 111 8.23 1.93 3.40
C ILE A 111 9.24 2.70 4.24
N LEU A 112 9.68 3.88 3.81
CA LEU A 112 10.70 4.66 4.50
C LEU A 112 10.24 5.06 5.91
N LEU A 113 9.01 5.53 6.04
CA LEU A 113 8.45 5.90 7.35
C LEU A 113 8.09 4.68 8.20
N GLY A 114 7.54 3.63 7.58
CA GLY A 114 7.19 2.37 8.25
C GLY A 114 8.39 1.52 8.68
N SER A 115 9.57 1.73 8.10
CA SER A 115 10.82 1.03 8.46
C SER A 115 11.68 1.78 9.47
N THR A 116 11.35 3.03 9.82
CA THR A 116 12.17 3.87 10.71
C THR A 116 11.44 4.26 11.98
N LEU A 117 10.28 4.90 11.86
CA LEU A 117 9.54 5.44 13.01
C LEU A 117 9.11 4.36 14.03
N PRO A 118 8.63 3.17 13.61
CA PRO A 118 8.25 2.14 14.59
C PRO A 118 9.40 1.68 15.48
N TRP A 119 10.65 1.72 15.03
CA TRP A 119 11.81 1.38 15.86
C TRP A 119 12.10 2.43 16.94
N VAL A 120 11.84 3.70 16.65
CA VAL A 120 11.94 4.78 17.65
C VAL A 120 10.87 4.57 18.73
N ILE A 121 9.65 4.21 18.32
CA ILE A 121 8.57 3.89 19.25
C ILE A 121 8.87 2.62 20.03
N GLN A 122 9.43 1.59 19.39
CA GLN A 122 9.85 0.37 20.06
C GLN A 122 10.91 0.65 21.14
N TYR A 123 11.90 1.49 20.83
CA TYR A 123 12.89 1.93 21.82
C TYR A 123 12.21 2.62 23.02
N TRP A 124 11.31 3.56 22.75
CA TRP A 124 10.59 4.31 23.78
C TRP A 124 9.67 3.43 24.64
N ASP A 125 8.93 2.51 24.01
CA ASP A 125 8.02 1.57 24.69
C ASP A 125 8.80 0.60 25.59
N THR A 126 9.93 0.09 25.10
CA THR A 126 10.78 -0.81 25.88
C THR A 126 11.44 -0.12 27.07
N GLY A 127 11.71 1.20 26.96
CA GLY A 127 12.28 2.02 28.04
C GLY A 127 11.28 2.46 29.11
N ASN A 128 9.99 2.57 28.80
CA ASN A 128 8.96 3.09 29.72
C ASN A 128 7.94 2.04 30.20
N ALA A 129 7.91 0.86 29.57
CA ALA A 129 7.19 -0.35 29.97
C ALA A 129 5.75 -0.13 30.52
N VAL A 130 4.77 0.12 29.65
CA VAL A 130 3.35 0.19 30.05
C VAL A 130 2.61 -1.15 29.92
N ILE A 131 2.95 -2.05 28.97
CA ILE A 131 2.17 -3.29 28.80
C ILE A 131 3.04 -4.48 28.36
N SER A 132 3.18 -5.49 29.23
CA SER A 132 3.54 -6.85 28.81
C SER A 132 2.30 -7.72 29.01
N ILE A 133 1.78 -8.30 27.92
CA ILE A 133 0.48 -8.99 27.91
C ILE A 133 0.64 -10.47 28.33
N LEU A 134 1.86 -11.01 28.35
CA LEU A 134 2.10 -12.43 28.60
C LEU A 134 2.96 -12.67 29.87
N PRO A 135 2.51 -13.56 30.78
CA PRO A 135 3.28 -13.93 31.96
C PRO A 135 4.49 -14.79 31.56
N GLY A 136 5.71 -14.33 31.85
CA GLY A 136 6.93 -15.12 31.61
C GLY A 136 8.19 -14.35 31.23
N GLU A 137 8.12 -13.04 31.01
CA GLU A 137 9.30 -12.22 30.70
C GLU A 137 10.28 -12.15 31.88
N LYS A 138 11.29 -13.03 31.87
CA LYS A 138 12.40 -13.03 32.84
C LYS A 138 13.61 -12.22 32.36
N ALA A 139 13.70 -11.91 31.07
CA ALA A 139 14.76 -11.07 30.53
C ALA A 139 14.49 -9.60 30.87
N SER A 140 15.53 -8.85 31.24
CA SER A 140 15.46 -7.39 31.25
C SER A 140 14.93 -6.95 29.89
N LYS A 141 13.84 -6.17 29.84
CA LYS A 141 13.20 -5.78 28.57
C LYS A 141 14.16 -5.12 27.58
N LEU A 142 15.22 -4.48 28.10
CA LEU A 142 16.29 -3.87 27.33
C LEU A 142 17.18 -4.87 26.58
N ASP A 143 17.16 -6.14 26.98
CA ASP A 143 17.96 -7.21 26.41
C ASP A 143 17.24 -8.04 25.35
N ILE A 144 15.95 -7.77 25.09
CA ILE A 144 15.17 -8.45 24.05
C ILE A 144 15.69 -8.02 22.67
N MET A 145 15.96 -9.00 21.82
CA MET A 145 16.41 -8.83 20.44
C MET A 145 15.20 -8.90 19.50
N TYR A 146 14.90 -7.78 18.85
CA TYR A 146 13.81 -7.68 17.90
C TYR A 146 14.29 -7.86 16.45
N ILE A 147 13.59 -8.72 15.71
CA ILE A 147 13.92 -9.04 14.31
C ILE A 147 12.69 -9.45 13.50
N GLY A 148 12.62 -8.93 12.27
CA GLY A 148 11.63 -9.31 11.27
C GLY A 148 11.08 -8.11 10.50
N PRO A 149 10.56 -8.33 9.28
CA PRO A 149 9.84 -7.31 8.51
C PRO A 149 8.46 -6.98 9.08
N PHE A 150 8.27 -7.16 10.37
CA PHE A 150 6.99 -7.01 11.05
C PHE A 150 6.48 -5.58 10.98
N PHE A 151 7.28 -4.59 11.38
CA PHE A 151 6.85 -3.20 11.34
C PHE A 151 6.59 -2.71 9.92
N ILE A 152 7.44 -3.05 8.95
CA ILE A 152 7.19 -2.73 7.54
C ILE A 152 5.88 -3.36 7.07
N THR A 153 5.65 -4.64 7.38
CA THR A 153 4.42 -5.32 6.95
C THR A 153 3.19 -4.72 7.62
N CYS A 154 3.28 -4.28 8.89
CA CYS A 154 2.23 -3.55 9.60
C CYS A 154 1.94 -2.18 8.96
N ALA A 155 2.96 -1.41 8.54
CA ALA A 155 2.76 -0.17 7.81
C ALA A 155 2.08 -0.42 6.46
N ILE A 156 2.54 -1.42 5.72
CA ILE A 156 1.92 -1.81 4.45
C ILE A 156 0.47 -2.28 4.67
N LEU A 157 0.20 -3.00 5.76
CA LEU A 157 -1.15 -3.41 6.15
C LEU A 157 -2.05 -2.20 6.44
N GLY A 158 -1.55 -1.20 7.16
CA GLY A 158 -2.27 0.05 7.38
C GLY A 158 -2.65 0.75 6.07
N ALA A 159 -1.72 0.82 5.13
CA ALA A 159 -1.99 1.32 3.78
C ALA A 159 -2.97 0.42 3.01
N TYR A 160 -2.85 -0.90 3.16
CA TYR A 160 -3.72 -1.89 2.53
C TYR A 160 -5.18 -1.74 2.97
N ILE A 161 -5.44 -1.45 4.25
CA ILE A 161 -6.80 -1.24 4.77
C ILE A 161 -7.49 -0.07 4.05
N VAL A 162 -6.77 1.04 3.86
CA VAL A 162 -7.27 2.22 3.13
C VAL A 162 -7.50 1.88 1.65
N LEU A 163 -6.56 1.14 1.08
CA LEU A 163 -6.51 0.83 -0.34
C LEU A 163 -7.13 -0.54 -0.66
N ALA A 164 -7.94 -1.11 0.23
CA ALA A 164 -8.44 -2.46 0.05
C ALA A 164 -9.29 -2.53 -1.24
N PRO A 165 -9.20 -3.61 -2.02
CA PRO A 165 -10.05 -3.74 -3.19
C PRO A 165 -11.51 -3.81 -2.77
N PRO A 166 -12.39 -2.95 -3.34
CA PRO A 166 -13.81 -3.07 -3.09
C PRO A 166 -14.25 -4.44 -3.59
N LYS A 167 -14.96 -5.19 -2.74
CA LYS A 167 -15.53 -6.49 -3.13
C LYS A 167 -16.54 -6.23 -4.24
N LYS A 168 -16.15 -6.45 -5.50
CA LYS A 168 -17.09 -6.46 -6.62
C LYS A 168 -17.93 -7.72 -6.47
N MET A 169 -19.11 -7.59 -5.85
CA MET A 169 -20.10 -8.67 -5.86
C MET A 169 -20.47 -8.92 -7.31
N ASP A 170 -20.25 -10.14 -7.78
CA ASP A 170 -20.62 -10.55 -9.13
C ASP A 170 -22.15 -10.71 -9.16
N LEU A 171 -22.86 -9.60 -9.37
CA LEU A 171 -24.32 -9.55 -9.49
C LEU A 171 -24.82 -10.32 -10.73
N SER A 172 -23.91 -10.77 -11.60
CA SER A 172 -24.20 -11.60 -12.77
C SER A 172 -24.81 -12.96 -12.44
N GLY A 173 -24.68 -13.43 -11.19
CA GLY A 173 -25.33 -14.67 -10.73
C GLY A 173 -26.86 -14.59 -10.62
N GLY A 174 -27.44 -13.37 -10.59
CA GLY A 174 -28.87 -13.16 -10.36
C GLY A 174 -29.67 -12.62 -11.56
N MET A 175 -29.02 -12.20 -12.65
CA MET A 175 -29.74 -11.71 -13.83
C MET A 175 -30.05 -12.85 -14.81
N PRO A 176 -31.28 -12.94 -15.34
CA PRO A 176 -31.64 -13.92 -16.36
C PRO A 176 -30.77 -13.71 -17.61
N ARG A 177 -30.12 -14.80 -18.04
CA ARG A 177 -29.14 -14.77 -19.11
C ARG A 177 -29.80 -14.45 -20.46
N PRO A 178 -29.17 -13.64 -21.32
CA PRO A 178 -29.59 -13.52 -22.71
C PRO A 178 -29.42 -14.88 -23.42
N LYS A 179 -30.48 -15.37 -24.07
CA LYS A 179 -30.58 -16.73 -24.68
C LYS A 179 -29.52 -17.06 -25.76
N TYR A 180 -28.70 -16.11 -26.17
CA TYR A 180 -27.78 -16.21 -27.32
C TYR A 180 -26.30 -16.42 -26.95
N GLU A 181 -25.92 -16.40 -25.67
CA GLU A 181 -24.55 -16.71 -25.24
C GLU A 181 -24.40 -18.19 -24.85
N ILE A 182 -24.05 -19.04 -25.83
CA ILE A 182 -23.87 -20.49 -25.66
C ILE A 182 -22.55 -20.83 -24.95
N PHE A 183 -21.52 -20.00 -25.14
CA PHE A 183 -20.19 -20.21 -24.54
C PHE A 183 -19.95 -19.21 -23.41
N ASN A 184 -19.71 -19.77 -22.22
CA ASN A 184 -19.37 -19.03 -21.03
C ASN A 184 -17.99 -18.38 -21.23
N LYS A 185 -17.93 -17.15 -21.77
CA LYS A 185 -16.71 -16.34 -21.68
C LYS A 185 -16.55 -15.92 -20.23
N LYS A 186 -16.06 -16.85 -19.40
CA LYS A 186 -15.52 -16.50 -18.09
C LYS A 186 -14.38 -15.53 -18.37
N VAL A 187 -14.60 -14.25 -18.09
CA VAL A 187 -13.51 -13.29 -18.04
C VAL A 187 -12.53 -13.86 -17.04
N GLU A 188 -11.34 -14.24 -17.52
CA GLU A 188 -10.31 -14.77 -16.64
C GLU A 188 -9.91 -13.65 -15.67
N LYS A 189 -10.50 -13.69 -14.47
CA LYS A 189 -10.06 -12.83 -13.39
C LYS A 189 -8.64 -13.26 -13.00
N PRO A 190 -7.72 -12.31 -12.74
CA PRO A 190 -6.39 -12.63 -12.24
C PRO A 190 -6.50 -13.46 -10.96
N VAL A 191 -5.53 -14.33 -10.68
CA VAL A 191 -5.58 -15.32 -9.58
C VAL A 191 -5.94 -14.70 -8.22
N SER A 192 -5.49 -13.46 -7.96
CA SER A 192 -5.81 -12.69 -6.76
C SER A 192 -7.29 -12.30 -6.63
N GLU A 193 -8.01 -12.14 -7.75
CA GLU A 193 -9.45 -11.85 -7.80
C GLU A 193 -10.29 -13.12 -7.96
N ARG A 194 -9.67 -14.23 -8.39
CA ARG A 194 -10.34 -15.50 -8.72
C ARG A 194 -10.92 -16.21 -7.49
N TYR A 195 -10.32 -16.01 -6.31
CA TYR A 195 -10.77 -16.66 -5.06
C TYR A 195 -11.81 -15.88 -4.27
N GLY A 196 -12.12 -14.63 -4.62
CA GLY A 196 -13.17 -13.85 -3.95
C GLY A 196 -13.05 -13.73 -2.42
N LEU A 197 -11.87 -14.04 -1.88
CA LEU A 197 -11.61 -14.03 -0.45
C LEU A 197 -11.76 -12.60 0.06
N ASN A 198 -12.46 -12.48 1.19
CA ASN A 198 -12.65 -11.21 1.85
C ASN A 198 -11.25 -10.64 2.20
N PRO A 199 -10.91 -9.39 1.83
CA PRO A 199 -9.66 -8.75 2.25
C PRO A 199 -9.37 -8.93 3.75
N TRP A 200 -10.42 -8.89 4.57
CA TRP A 200 -10.35 -9.10 6.02
C TRP A 200 -9.85 -10.48 6.43
N THR A 201 -10.04 -11.52 5.62
CA THR A 201 -9.49 -12.85 5.91
C THR A 201 -7.96 -12.84 5.91
N PHE A 202 -7.33 -12.12 4.97
CA PHE A 202 -5.87 -11.97 4.95
C PHE A 202 -5.37 -11.16 6.13
N VAL A 203 -6.11 -10.10 6.51
CA VAL A 203 -5.80 -9.28 7.70
C VAL A 203 -5.87 -10.14 8.97
N SER A 204 -6.94 -10.92 9.15
CA SER A 204 -7.09 -11.82 10.29
C SER A 204 -6.02 -12.91 10.32
N ALA A 205 -5.71 -13.50 9.17
CA ALA A 205 -4.64 -14.49 9.07
C ALA A 205 -3.27 -13.91 9.44
N PHE A 206 -3.00 -12.66 9.04
CA PHE A 206 -1.78 -11.95 9.42
C PHE A 206 -1.71 -11.75 10.95
N PHE A 207 -2.76 -11.22 11.59
CA PHE A 207 -2.74 -11.04 13.04
C PHE A 207 -2.62 -12.36 13.80
N ALA A 208 -3.30 -13.43 13.36
CA ALA A 208 -3.17 -14.75 13.95
C ALA A 208 -1.73 -15.29 13.81
N TYR A 209 -1.11 -15.12 12.64
CA TYR A 209 0.28 -15.46 12.41
C TYR A 209 1.22 -14.67 13.32
N GLN A 210 1.04 -13.36 13.46
CA GLN A 210 1.91 -12.51 14.28
C GLN A 210 1.80 -12.83 15.77
N LEU A 211 0.58 -13.05 16.28
CA LEU A 211 0.38 -13.51 17.67
C LEU A 211 0.98 -14.89 17.90
N GLY A 212 0.80 -15.81 16.93
CA GLY A 212 1.40 -17.13 16.97
C GLY A 212 2.93 -17.07 16.97
N MET A 213 3.52 -16.23 16.13
CA MET A 213 4.97 -16.02 16.09
C MET A 213 5.48 -15.39 17.37
N HIS A 214 4.85 -14.34 17.89
CA HIS A 214 5.22 -13.72 19.18
C HIS A 214 5.22 -14.76 20.31
N ALA A 215 4.18 -15.59 20.41
CA ALA A 215 4.13 -16.68 21.37
C ALA A 215 5.24 -17.71 21.13
N CYS A 216 5.43 -18.18 19.88
CA CYS A 216 6.46 -19.16 19.54
C CYS A 216 7.87 -18.64 19.87
N MET A 217 8.12 -17.36 19.65
CA MET A 217 9.41 -16.71 19.94
C MET A 217 9.70 -16.71 21.44
N ILE A 218 8.73 -16.33 22.26
CA ILE A 218 8.86 -16.35 23.72
C ILE A 218 9.13 -17.78 24.23
N TYR A 219 8.44 -18.80 23.69
CA TYR A 219 8.56 -20.17 24.18
C TYR A 219 9.79 -20.92 23.64
N LEU A 220 10.14 -20.76 22.36
CA LEU A 220 11.20 -21.53 21.70
C LEU A 220 12.56 -20.82 21.70
N TRP A 221 12.57 -19.47 21.67
CA TRP A 221 13.78 -18.65 21.54
C TRP A 221 13.78 -17.51 22.57
N PRO A 222 13.96 -17.83 23.87
CA PRO A 222 13.94 -16.82 24.92
C PRO A 222 15.01 -15.75 24.67
N GLY A 223 14.59 -14.48 24.74
CA GLY A 223 15.43 -13.33 24.42
C GLY A 223 15.22 -12.75 23.02
N TYR A 224 14.45 -13.42 22.16
CA TYR A 224 14.05 -12.88 20.86
C TYR A 224 12.56 -12.58 20.80
N ASP A 225 12.21 -11.56 20.02
CA ASP A 225 10.83 -11.22 19.70
C ASP A 225 10.72 -10.62 18.30
N VAL A 226 9.51 -10.59 17.76
CA VAL A 226 9.18 -10.04 16.44
C VAL A 226 8.98 -8.52 16.50
N GLY A 227 8.47 -8.01 17.62
CA GLY A 227 8.23 -6.59 17.84
C GLY A 227 7.14 -6.33 18.88
N GLY A 228 7.18 -5.15 19.50
CA GLY A 228 6.14 -4.71 20.43
C GLY A 228 4.83 -4.41 19.72
N MET A 229 3.71 -4.81 20.34
CA MET A 229 2.37 -4.61 19.78
C MET A 229 2.00 -3.13 19.67
N PHE A 230 2.47 -2.29 20.59
CA PHE A 230 2.22 -0.84 20.54
C PHE A 230 2.94 -0.20 19.35
N ALA A 231 4.23 -0.49 19.16
CA ALA A 231 4.98 -0.05 17.98
C ALA A 231 4.36 -0.57 16.67
N ALA A 232 3.82 -1.80 16.68
CA ALA A 232 3.10 -2.35 15.54
C ALA A 232 1.81 -1.57 15.23
N ALA A 233 1.01 -1.24 16.25
CA ALA A 233 -0.20 -0.44 16.09
C ALA A 233 0.11 0.96 15.56
N VAL A 234 1.18 1.60 16.06
CA VAL A 234 1.66 2.88 15.52
C VAL A 234 2.11 2.71 14.07
N SER A 235 2.79 1.62 13.72
CA SER A 235 3.18 1.33 12.34
C SER A 235 1.96 1.22 11.39
N VAL A 236 0.91 0.51 11.81
CA VAL A 236 -0.38 0.46 11.08
C VAL A 236 -0.96 1.86 10.92
N GLY A 237 -0.96 2.66 11.98
CA GLY A 237 -1.42 4.05 11.96
C GLY A 237 -0.64 4.94 10.99
N ILE A 238 0.68 4.80 10.94
CA ILE A 238 1.55 5.52 9.98
C ILE A 238 1.18 5.15 8.55
N GLY A 239 1.10 3.85 8.25
CA GLY A 239 0.71 3.37 6.92
C GLY A 239 -0.67 3.86 6.49
N TYR A 240 -1.65 3.78 7.39
CA TYR A 240 -3.00 4.27 7.18
C TYR A 240 -3.02 5.78 6.93
N GLY A 241 -2.33 6.56 7.76
CA GLY A 241 -2.27 8.01 7.69
C GLY A 241 -1.63 8.50 6.40
N ILE A 242 -0.49 7.92 6.01
CA ILE A 242 0.20 8.26 4.76
C ILE A 242 -0.67 7.90 3.55
N ALA A 243 -1.22 6.68 3.50
CA ALA A 243 -2.07 6.27 2.39
C ALA A 243 -3.31 7.16 2.26
N SER A 244 -3.96 7.48 3.38
CA SER A 244 -5.11 8.40 3.42
C SER A 244 -4.72 9.80 2.92
N TYR A 245 -3.62 10.37 3.43
CA TYR A 245 -3.13 11.69 3.01
C TYR A 245 -2.76 11.74 1.52
N LEU A 246 -2.13 10.69 1.01
CA LEU A 246 -1.77 10.59 -0.41
C LEU A 246 -2.99 10.43 -1.32
N LEU A 247 -4.02 9.72 -0.85
CA LEU A 247 -5.30 9.64 -1.57
C LEU A 247 -6.05 10.97 -1.56
N THR A 248 -6.13 11.65 -0.41
CA THR A 248 -6.84 12.93 -0.32
C THR A 248 -6.14 14.00 -1.16
N SER A 249 -4.81 14.08 -1.09
CA SER A 249 -4.03 15.02 -1.93
C SER A 249 -4.16 14.72 -3.43
N ALA A 250 -4.21 13.45 -3.82
CA ALA A 250 -4.49 13.08 -5.21
C ALA A 250 -5.91 13.48 -5.62
N MET A 251 -6.92 13.24 -4.77
CA MET A 251 -8.31 13.62 -5.05
C MET A 251 -8.51 15.14 -5.15
N GLU A 252 -7.77 15.93 -4.36
CA GLU A 252 -7.79 17.38 -4.45
C GLU A 252 -7.16 17.89 -5.76
N SER A 253 -6.09 17.25 -6.24
CA SER A 253 -5.51 17.53 -7.55
C SER A 253 -6.43 17.17 -8.73
N PHE A 254 -7.42 16.29 -8.54
CA PHE A 254 -8.40 15.88 -9.56
C PHE A 254 -9.73 16.64 -9.50
N LYS A 255 -9.90 17.62 -8.58
CA LYS A 255 -11.15 18.39 -8.49
C LYS A 255 -11.47 19.19 -9.77
N GLU A 256 -10.52 19.35 -10.69
CA GLU A 256 -10.78 19.77 -12.07
C GLU A 256 -9.99 18.88 -13.04
N GLY A 257 -10.61 17.79 -13.52
CA GLY A 257 -9.94 16.86 -14.43
C GLY A 257 -9.44 17.55 -15.72
N PRO A 258 -8.41 17.01 -16.40
CA PRO A 258 -7.85 17.59 -17.62
C PRO A 258 -8.91 17.80 -18.70
N MET A 259 -9.90 16.91 -18.76
CA MET A 259 -11.05 17.02 -19.65
C MET A 259 -11.98 18.19 -19.31
N LYS A 260 -12.15 18.52 -18.02
CA LYS A 260 -12.89 19.72 -17.59
C LYS A 260 -12.12 20.98 -17.99
N LEU A 261 -10.81 21.00 -17.75
CA LEU A 261 -9.92 22.10 -18.12
C LEU A 261 -9.91 22.34 -19.63
N GLU A 262 -9.81 21.27 -20.42
CA GLU A 262 -9.81 21.34 -21.87
C GLU A 262 -11.18 21.75 -22.43
N ALA A 263 -12.28 21.24 -21.87
CA ALA A 263 -13.63 21.67 -22.24
C ALA A 263 -13.85 23.17 -21.95
N VAL A 264 -13.37 23.67 -20.80
CA VAL A 264 -13.45 25.08 -20.43
C VAL A 264 -12.54 25.95 -21.31
N ARG A 265 -11.33 25.46 -21.63
CA ARG A 265 -10.41 26.14 -22.57
C ARG A 265 -11.03 26.28 -23.96
N ARG A 266 -11.59 25.19 -24.52
CA ARG A 266 -12.28 25.21 -25.82
C ARG A 266 -13.49 26.12 -25.83
N TYR A 267 -14.22 26.18 -24.71
CA TYR A 267 -15.32 27.13 -24.55
C TYR A 267 -14.85 28.59 -24.58
N ASN A 268 -13.74 28.94 -23.93
CA ASN A 268 -13.18 30.30 -23.98
C ASN A 268 -12.64 30.65 -25.37
N GLU A 269 -11.95 29.71 -26.04
CA GLU A 269 -11.50 29.89 -27.43
C GLU A 269 -12.67 30.18 -28.39
N LEU A 270 -13.87 29.61 -28.15
CA LEU A 270 -15.07 29.89 -28.94
C LEU A 270 -15.70 31.25 -28.58
N LEU A 271 -15.63 31.67 -27.32
CA LEU A 271 -16.07 33.02 -26.93
C LEU A 271 -15.21 34.12 -27.55
N ASP A 272 -13.89 33.91 -27.65
CA ASP A 272 -12.96 34.86 -28.27
C ASP A 272 -13.23 35.05 -29.78
N LEU A 273 -13.98 34.12 -30.39
CA LEU A 273 -14.44 34.19 -31.78
C LEU A 273 -15.83 34.82 -31.93
N ASP A 274 -16.30 35.55 -30.92
CA ASP A 274 -17.62 36.21 -30.86
C ASP A 274 -18.82 35.24 -31.01
N VAL A 275 -18.65 33.97 -30.63
CA VAL A 275 -19.75 32.99 -30.63
C VAL A 275 -20.63 33.19 -29.39
N THR A 276 -21.96 33.06 -29.55
CA THR A 276 -22.88 33.18 -28.42
C THR A 276 -22.61 32.12 -27.34
N HIS A 277 -22.90 32.44 -26.07
CA HIS A 277 -22.61 31.55 -24.93
C HIS A 277 -23.15 30.12 -25.12
N ASP A 278 -24.39 29.98 -25.58
CA ASP A 278 -25.01 28.66 -25.78
C ASP A 278 -24.39 27.89 -26.95
N ASP A 279 -23.95 28.58 -28.00
CA ASP A 279 -23.29 27.96 -29.15
C ASP A 279 -21.84 27.59 -28.83
N ALA A 280 -21.16 28.38 -28.00
CA ALA A 280 -19.83 28.06 -27.47
C ALA A 280 -19.85 26.82 -26.57
N VAL A 281 -20.86 26.67 -25.70
CA VAL A 281 -21.04 25.47 -24.87
C VAL A 281 -21.32 24.25 -25.73
N LYS A 282 -22.21 24.36 -26.74
CA LYS A 282 -22.49 23.26 -27.68
C LYS A 282 -21.27 22.91 -28.54
N GLY A 283 -20.48 23.90 -28.96
CA GLY A 283 -19.25 23.73 -29.73
C GLY A 283 -18.18 22.99 -28.92
N ALA A 284 -17.94 23.42 -27.69
CA ALA A 284 -17.02 22.76 -26.77
C ALA A 284 -17.46 21.32 -26.45
N ALA A 285 -18.76 21.10 -26.22
CA ALA A 285 -19.33 19.78 -25.99
C ALA A 285 -19.17 18.84 -27.19
N ARG A 286 -19.41 19.34 -28.41
CA ARG A 286 -19.21 18.57 -29.65
C ARG A 286 -17.74 18.23 -29.90
N ALA A 287 -16.84 19.20 -29.69
CA ALA A 287 -15.40 18.99 -29.87
C ALA A 287 -14.84 17.94 -28.91
N MET A 288 -15.36 17.90 -27.68
CA MET A 288 -14.92 16.97 -26.63
C MET A 288 -15.69 15.65 -26.60
N GLY A 289 -16.76 15.50 -27.39
CA GLY A 289 -17.63 14.33 -27.37
C GLY A 289 -18.40 14.16 -26.05
N LEU A 290 -18.75 15.26 -25.40
CA LEU A 290 -19.39 15.29 -24.08
C LEU A 290 -20.85 15.77 -24.14
N PRO A 291 -21.70 15.40 -23.16
CA PRO A 291 -23.04 15.96 -23.02
C PRO A 291 -23.01 17.49 -22.79
N VAL A 292 -23.91 18.22 -23.46
CA VAL A 292 -23.99 19.69 -23.40
C VAL A 292 -24.23 20.18 -21.98
N ASP A 293 -25.12 19.53 -21.22
CA ASP A 293 -25.45 19.92 -19.85
C ASP A 293 -24.25 19.80 -18.90
N GLN A 294 -23.38 18.82 -19.14
CA GLN A 294 -22.17 18.60 -18.33
C GLN A 294 -21.14 19.71 -18.55
N VAL A 295 -20.94 20.14 -19.80
CA VAL A 295 -20.04 21.26 -20.14
C VAL A 295 -20.61 22.58 -19.62
N ARG A 296 -21.93 22.79 -19.71
CA ARG A 296 -22.62 23.96 -19.14
C ARG A 296 -22.35 24.10 -17.64
N LEU A 297 -22.56 23.03 -16.87
CA LEU A 297 -22.30 23.01 -15.42
C LEU A 297 -20.84 23.31 -15.08
N TRP A 298 -19.89 22.83 -15.89
CA TRP A 298 -18.46 23.10 -15.69
C TRP A 298 -18.09 24.55 -15.96
N VAL A 299 -18.65 25.14 -17.01
CA VAL A 299 -18.44 26.54 -17.40
C VAL A 299 -19.07 27.48 -16.36
N GLU A 300 -20.31 27.23 -15.94
CA GLU A 300 -21.01 28.03 -14.93
C GLU A 300 -20.27 28.04 -13.58
N LYS A 301 -19.74 26.89 -13.17
CA LYS A 301 -18.96 26.75 -11.94
C LYS A 301 -17.61 27.49 -11.99
N ASN A 302 -17.08 27.74 -13.19
CA ASN A 302 -15.78 28.38 -13.41
C ASN A 302 -15.87 29.84 -13.90
N LYS A 303 -17.08 30.38 -14.12
CA LYS A 303 -17.35 31.72 -14.68
C LYS A 303 -16.70 32.88 -13.91
N ASN A 304 -16.42 32.68 -12.62
CA ASN A 304 -15.79 33.69 -11.74
C ASN A 304 -14.31 33.40 -11.41
N ARG A 305 -13.73 32.30 -11.88
CA ARG A 305 -12.37 31.85 -11.49
C ARG A 305 -11.31 32.01 -12.57
N LEU A 306 -11.71 32.17 -13.84
CA LEU A 306 -10.80 32.17 -14.99
C LEU A 306 -10.85 33.47 -15.81
N ARG A 307 -11.06 34.62 -15.16
CA ARG A 307 -10.64 35.89 -15.77
C ARG A 307 -9.12 35.94 -15.71
N ILE A 308 -8.49 35.30 -16.68
CA ILE A 308 -7.08 35.53 -17.01
C ILE A 308 -7.08 36.86 -17.75
N SER A 309 -6.57 37.89 -17.07
CA SER A 309 -6.12 39.14 -17.70
C SER A 309 -4.85 38.90 -18.49
#